data_AF-A0A0P4WFL0-F1
#
_entry.id   AF-A0A0P4WFL0-F1
#
_cell.length_a   1.000
_cell.length_b   1.000
_cell.length_c   1.000
_cell.angle_alpha   90.00
_cell.angle_beta   90.00
_cell.angle_gamma   90.00
#
_symmetry.space_group_name_H-M   'P 1'
#
loop_
_entity.id
_entity.type
_entity.pdbx_description
1 polymer ?
#
loop_
_entity_poly.entity_id
_entity_poly.type
_entity_poly.pdbx_seq_one_letter_code
_entity_poly.pdbx_strand_id
1 'polypeptide(L)'
;MEVQKEAYDAHCHDSGPEDFLRRVPCPKNQLCLDEDNPTHVVSGTQLTYAVQDINSPRFWYLSFVACVWNSSTCKWQRSNHNASLHYQLTLVNGDPSAADHNPFEYQFSFDKQDTVEIYLVCVVFYGCILVPLQVYAACRQIHPITRLFTAVLVVQLAGLLFDTLHLLVFSFDGEGIEGINIAGDLFNILAQSLFMMLLLLLAKGWAITRMMLTRRLLLFALWGLYSILILTLYFWNMTEVDVVQDIDEYQTWPGWLTLGLRVLIMVWFLGELRHTMTYEHNTNKLNFFLHFGAATLVWFIYLPVVALIALQVSPLWRYKLLLGFTYSADLLAHSVMTYLLWPDRSEQYLLLAYEADLSSELEEFNEAPHVLNHPKDTTLLTPLCDTESNHSTLLKIHT
;
A
#
# COMPACT_ATOMS: atom_id res chain seq x y z
N MET A 1 -9.45 -9.12 -38.95
CA MET A 1 -10.52 -10.13 -39.07
C MET A 1 -11.72 -9.45 -39.71
N GLU A 2 -12.27 -10.00 -40.78
CA GLU A 2 -13.53 -9.50 -41.37
C GLU A 2 -14.67 -10.37 -40.83
N VAL A 3 -15.56 -9.81 -40.01
CA VAL A 3 -16.60 -10.59 -39.31
C VAL A 3 -17.44 -11.43 -40.28
N GLN A 4 -17.68 -10.94 -41.50
CA GLN A 4 -18.41 -11.64 -42.57
C GLN A 4 -17.73 -12.92 -43.12
N LYS A 5 -16.48 -13.23 -42.71
CA LYS A 5 -15.75 -14.42 -43.15
C LYS A 5 -15.63 -15.50 -42.07
N GLU A 6 -15.63 -15.12 -40.80
CA GLU A 6 -15.51 -16.06 -39.68
C GLU A 6 -16.86 -16.35 -39.02
N ALA A 7 -17.78 -15.36 -39.00
CA ALA A 7 -19.04 -15.51 -38.30
C ALA A 7 -20.03 -16.41 -39.05
N TYR A 8 -20.68 -17.29 -38.30
CA TYR A 8 -21.82 -18.10 -38.73
C TYR A 8 -23.07 -17.25 -39.04
N ASP A 9 -23.83 -17.65 -40.06
CA ASP A 9 -25.21 -17.21 -40.29
C ASP A 9 -25.98 -18.30 -41.04
N ALA A 10 -27.06 -18.83 -40.44
CA ALA A 10 -27.80 -19.98 -40.94
C ALA A 10 -28.47 -19.82 -42.33
N HIS A 11 -28.47 -18.61 -42.93
CA HIS A 11 -29.00 -18.38 -44.28
C HIS A 11 -27.92 -18.03 -45.31
N CYS A 12 -26.91 -17.28 -44.89
CA CYS A 12 -25.91 -16.65 -45.76
C CYS A 12 -24.50 -17.20 -45.58
N HIS A 13 -24.17 -17.80 -44.43
CA HIS A 13 -22.85 -18.34 -44.13
C HIS A 13 -22.91 -19.51 -43.12
N ASP A 14 -23.62 -20.57 -43.50
CA ASP A 14 -23.75 -21.82 -42.74
C ASP A 14 -22.41 -22.55 -42.55
N SER A 15 -21.39 -22.19 -43.33
CA SER A 15 -20.00 -22.66 -43.20
C SER A 15 -19.12 -21.83 -42.26
N GLY A 16 -19.68 -20.85 -41.54
CA GLY A 16 -18.91 -20.03 -40.61
C GLY A 16 -18.39 -20.84 -39.42
N PRO A 17 -17.07 -20.82 -39.14
CA PRO A 17 -16.50 -21.61 -38.04
C PRO A 17 -16.92 -21.13 -36.64
N GLU A 18 -17.28 -19.85 -36.48
CA GLU A 18 -17.44 -19.21 -35.17
C GLU A 18 -18.80 -18.51 -35.06
N ASP A 19 -19.53 -18.77 -33.97
CA ASP A 19 -20.83 -18.13 -33.72
C ASP A 19 -20.64 -16.76 -33.03
N PHE A 20 -20.29 -15.72 -33.79
CA PHE A 20 -19.95 -14.38 -33.26
C PHE A 20 -21.12 -13.38 -33.11
N LEU A 21 -22.36 -13.76 -33.42
CA LEU A 21 -23.44 -12.78 -33.71
C LEU A 21 -24.71 -13.01 -32.90
N ARG A 22 -25.25 -11.94 -32.29
CA ARG A 22 -26.55 -11.92 -31.60
C ARG A 22 -27.36 -10.68 -31.97
N ARG A 23 -28.64 -10.87 -32.27
CA ARG A 23 -29.60 -9.84 -32.69
C ARG A 23 -30.36 -9.31 -31.48
N VAL A 24 -30.15 -8.03 -31.17
CA VAL A 24 -30.77 -7.30 -30.06
C VAL A 24 -31.66 -6.16 -30.58
N PRO A 25 -32.73 -5.73 -29.86
CA PRO A 25 -33.17 -6.20 -28.54
C PRO A 25 -33.91 -7.55 -28.58
N CYS A 26 -33.73 -8.34 -27.52
CA CYS A 26 -34.45 -9.60 -27.33
C CYS A 26 -35.86 -9.35 -26.72
N PRO A 27 -36.83 -10.26 -26.90
CA PRO A 27 -38.18 -10.06 -26.37
C PRO A 27 -38.17 -10.16 -24.83
N LYS A 28 -38.94 -9.31 -24.14
CA LYS A 28 -38.90 -9.24 -22.67
C LYS A 28 -39.26 -10.58 -22.02
N ASN A 29 -38.44 -11.04 -21.09
CA ASN A 29 -38.58 -12.30 -20.34
C ASN A 29 -38.66 -13.54 -21.24
N GLN A 30 -38.01 -13.49 -22.41
CA GLN A 30 -37.85 -14.61 -23.34
C GLN A 30 -36.39 -14.70 -23.79
N LEU A 31 -36.00 -15.84 -24.36
CA LEU A 31 -34.70 -16.00 -24.99
C LEU A 31 -34.59 -15.11 -26.24
N CYS A 32 -33.35 -14.78 -26.62
CA CYS A 32 -33.05 -14.08 -27.87
C CYS A 32 -33.36 -14.96 -29.10
N LEU A 33 -33.58 -14.33 -30.26
CA LEU A 33 -34.01 -15.01 -31.50
C LEU A 33 -32.93 -15.89 -32.16
N ASP A 34 -31.75 -15.98 -31.55
CA ASP A 34 -30.58 -16.74 -32.01
C ASP A 34 -30.21 -17.87 -31.03
N GLU A 35 -30.97 -18.04 -29.94
CA GLU A 35 -30.71 -19.04 -28.89
C GLU A 35 -31.56 -20.30 -29.14
N ASP A 36 -31.15 -21.08 -30.14
CA ASP A 36 -31.90 -22.26 -30.62
C ASP A 36 -32.05 -23.37 -29.56
N ASN A 37 -31.13 -23.47 -28.59
CA ASN A 37 -31.20 -24.45 -27.51
C ASN A 37 -31.25 -23.81 -26.11
N PRO A 38 -32.42 -23.80 -25.44
CA PRO A 38 -32.58 -23.31 -24.07
C PRO A 38 -31.67 -23.97 -23.04
N THR A 39 -31.15 -25.19 -23.27
CA THR A 39 -30.27 -25.86 -22.29
C THR A 39 -28.82 -25.37 -22.31
N HIS A 40 -28.44 -24.50 -23.25
CA HIS A 40 -27.12 -23.86 -23.28
C HIS A 40 -27.14 -22.44 -22.68
N VAL A 41 -28.33 -21.91 -22.34
CA VAL A 41 -28.48 -20.58 -21.76
C VAL A 41 -28.47 -20.67 -20.23
N VAL A 42 -27.68 -19.81 -19.59
CA VAL A 42 -27.57 -19.72 -18.13
C VAL A 42 -28.93 -19.32 -17.54
N SER A 43 -29.34 -20.03 -16.48
CA SER A 43 -30.66 -19.84 -15.87
C SER A 43 -30.84 -18.41 -15.34
N GLY A 44 -31.72 -17.65 -16.00
CA GLY A 44 -32.04 -16.26 -15.65
C GLY A 44 -31.56 -15.21 -16.67
N THR A 45 -30.71 -15.58 -17.65
CA THR A 45 -30.32 -14.68 -18.75
C THR A 45 -31.23 -14.84 -19.97
N GLN A 46 -31.08 -13.94 -20.96
CA GLN A 46 -31.80 -14.02 -22.25
C GLN A 46 -30.97 -14.64 -23.38
N LEU A 47 -29.64 -14.65 -23.21
CA LEU A 47 -28.63 -15.26 -24.07
C LEU A 47 -27.46 -15.72 -23.21
N THR A 48 -26.63 -16.61 -23.74
CA THR A 48 -25.32 -16.94 -23.15
C THR A 48 -24.29 -16.97 -24.26
N TYR A 49 -23.22 -16.19 -24.08
CA TYR A 49 -22.16 -16.09 -25.07
C TYR A 49 -20.92 -16.86 -24.60
N ALA A 50 -20.88 -18.16 -24.92
CA ALA A 50 -19.79 -19.04 -24.53
C ALA A 50 -18.61 -18.92 -25.51
N VAL A 51 -17.42 -18.61 -25.00
CA VAL A 51 -16.20 -18.41 -25.81
C VAL A 51 -15.05 -19.21 -25.21
N GLN A 52 -14.32 -19.95 -26.05
CA GLN A 52 -13.24 -20.84 -25.60
C GLN A 52 -12.06 -20.85 -26.59
N ASP A 53 -10.97 -20.13 -26.28
CA ASP A 53 -9.66 -20.37 -26.91
C ASP A 53 -8.79 -21.21 -25.97
N ILE A 54 -8.61 -22.49 -26.31
CA ILE A 54 -7.80 -23.45 -25.54
C ILE A 54 -6.28 -23.16 -25.68
N ASN A 55 -5.88 -22.40 -26.71
CA ASN A 55 -4.46 -22.21 -27.06
C ASN A 55 -3.82 -21.01 -26.36
N SER A 56 -4.61 -19.99 -26.01
CA SER A 56 -4.09 -18.76 -25.40
C SER A 56 -5.16 -17.93 -24.71
N PRO A 57 -4.89 -17.38 -23.49
CA PRO A 57 -5.75 -16.36 -22.90
C PRO A 57 -5.75 -15.08 -23.75
N ARG A 58 -6.92 -14.44 -23.86
CA ARG A 58 -7.16 -13.21 -24.64
C ARG A 58 -8.17 -12.32 -23.94
N PHE A 59 -8.10 -11.02 -24.19
CA PHE A 59 -9.20 -10.10 -23.91
C PHE A 59 -10.25 -10.20 -25.02
N TRP A 60 -11.52 -10.26 -24.63
CA TRP A 60 -12.67 -10.33 -25.51
C TRP A 60 -13.51 -9.06 -25.34
N TYR A 61 -13.82 -8.37 -26.44
CA TYR A 61 -14.52 -7.09 -26.43
C TYR A 61 -15.88 -7.24 -27.11
N LEU A 62 -16.97 -6.99 -26.37
CA LEU A 62 -18.32 -6.93 -26.94
C LEU A 62 -18.57 -5.55 -27.58
N SER A 63 -19.26 -5.51 -28.71
CA SER A 63 -19.59 -4.26 -29.40
C SER A 63 -21.04 -4.23 -29.89
N PHE A 64 -21.81 -3.25 -29.45
CA PHE A 64 -23.17 -3.01 -29.94
C PHE A 64 -23.13 -2.19 -31.23
N VAL A 65 -23.55 -2.79 -32.35
CA VAL A 65 -23.52 -2.16 -33.67
C VAL A 65 -24.92 -2.02 -34.25
N ALA A 66 -25.33 -0.77 -34.55
CA ALA A 66 -26.64 -0.45 -35.12
C ALA A 66 -26.72 -0.78 -36.63
N CYS A 67 -26.68 -2.06 -36.98
CA CYS A 67 -26.78 -2.57 -38.34
C CYS A 67 -27.96 -3.53 -38.50
N VAL A 68 -28.50 -3.57 -39.73
CA VAL A 68 -29.53 -4.51 -40.18
C VAL A 68 -28.88 -5.52 -41.12
N TRP A 69 -29.13 -6.81 -40.90
CA TRP A 69 -28.70 -7.86 -41.82
C TRP A 69 -29.71 -8.00 -42.96
N ASN A 70 -29.25 -7.87 -44.21
CA ASN A 70 -30.10 -7.98 -45.38
C ASN A 70 -29.98 -9.40 -45.99
N SER A 71 -30.84 -10.32 -45.56
CA SER A 71 -30.80 -11.74 -45.95
C SER A 71 -30.79 -11.96 -47.47
N SER A 72 -31.52 -11.13 -48.23
CA SER A 72 -31.58 -11.24 -49.71
C SER A 72 -30.28 -10.82 -50.42
N THR A 73 -29.34 -10.19 -49.72
CA THR A 73 -28.05 -9.73 -50.30
C THR A 73 -26.83 -10.14 -49.48
N CYS A 74 -27.04 -10.87 -48.37
CA CYS A 74 -26.03 -11.32 -47.41
C CYS A 74 -25.04 -10.22 -47.01
N LYS A 75 -25.55 -9.02 -46.72
CA LYS A 75 -24.76 -7.83 -46.37
C LYS A 75 -25.35 -7.05 -45.23
N TRP A 76 -24.47 -6.57 -44.36
CA TRP A 76 -24.79 -5.61 -43.31
C TRP A 76 -25.07 -4.24 -43.91
N GLN A 77 -26.19 -3.65 -43.53
CA GLN A 77 -26.62 -2.31 -43.91
C GLN A 77 -26.76 -1.47 -42.63
N ARG A 78 -26.33 -0.21 -42.66
CA ARG A 78 -26.46 0.68 -41.49
C ARG A 78 -27.94 0.88 -41.15
N SER A 79 -28.31 0.72 -39.88
CA SER A 79 -29.65 1.11 -39.42
C SER A 79 -29.77 2.63 -39.42
N ASN A 80 -30.87 3.13 -40.00
CA ASN A 80 -31.28 4.53 -39.90
C ASN A 80 -32.27 4.75 -38.74
N HIS A 81 -32.54 3.72 -37.93
CA HIS A 81 -33.45 3.79 -36.79
C HIS A 81 -32.66 4.04 -35.49
N ASN A 82 -33.03 5.10 -34.76
CA ASN A 82 -32.55 5.31 -33.41
C ASN A 82 -33.27 4.32 -32.47
N ALA A 83 -32.52 3.38 -31.89
CA ALA A 83 -33.04 2.41 -30.93
C ALA A 83 -32.34 2.60 -29.57
N SER A 84 -33.12 2.69 -28.49
CA SER A 84 -32.60 2.67 -27.12
C SER A 84 -32.57 1.24 -26.60
N LEU A 85 -31.38 0.69 -26.40
CA LEU A 85 -31.20 -0.62 -25.78
C LEU A 85 -31.02 -0.44 -24.26
N HIS A 86 -31.76 -1.23 -23.48
CA HIS A 86 -31.45 -1.49 -22.09
C HIS A 86 -30.92 -2.93 -22.01
N TYR A 87 -29.78 -3.12 -21.35
CA TYR A 87 -29.11 -4.40 -21.23
C TYR A 87 -28.54 -4.55 -19.82
N GLN A 88 -28.39 -5.79 -19.40
CA GLN A 88 -27.54 -6.20 -18.28
C GLN A 88 -26.64 -7.30 -18.84
N LEU A 89 -25.34 -7.19 -18.59
CA LEU A 89 -24.33 -8.12 -19.08
C LEU A 89 -23.48 -8.56 -17.89
N THR A 90 -23.26 -9.85 -17.79
CA THR A 90 -22.43 -10.48 -16.75
C THR A 90 -21.36 -11.28 -17.49
N LEU A 91 -20.09 -10.89 -17.31
CA LEU A 91 -18.94 -11.52 -17.95
C LEU A 91 -18.18 -12.30 -16.88
N VAL A 92 -17.97 -13.59 -17.12
CA VAL A 92 -17.46 -14.56 -16.14
C VAL A 92 -16.48 -15.52 -16.82
N ASN A 93 -15.56 -16.09 -16.04
CA ASN A 93 -14.56 -17.05 -16.53
C ASN A 93 -14.90 -18.45 -16.04
N GLY A 94 -15.53 -19.24 -16.92
CA GLY A 94 -15.96 -20.61 -16.66
C GLY A 94 -17.48 -20.78 -16.74
N ASP A 95 -17.92 -22.04 -16.69
CA ASP A 95 -19.33 -22.44 -16.72
C ASP A 95 -19.85 -22.58 -15.27
N PRO A 96 -20.95 -21.91 -14.88
CA PRO A 96 -21.55 -22.04 -13.55
C PRO A 96 -22.18 -23.41 -13.26
N SER A 97 -22.32 -24.27 -14.27
CA SER A 97 -22.84 -25.64 -14.15
C SER A 97 -21.77 -26.74 -14.17
N ALA A 98 -20.50 -26.37 -14.41
CA ALA A 98 -19.38 -27.32 -14.46
C ALA A 98 -19.00 -27.85 -13.06
N ALA A 99 -18.53 -29.11 -13.02
CA ALA A 99 -18.22 -29.81 -11.78
C ALA A 99 -16.92 -29.33 -11.09
N ASP A 100 -16.08 -28.60 -11.83
CA ASP A 100 -14.80 -28.01 -11.46
C ASP A 100 -14.86 -26.48 -11.28
N HIS A 101 -16.07 -25.91 -11.20
CA HIS A 101 -16.31 -24.48 -10.96
C HIS A 101 -15.62 -23.97 -9.68
N ASN A 102 -14.64 -23.08 -9.83
CA ASN A 102 -14.00 -22.37 -8.72
C ASN A 102 -14.63 -20.97 -8.51
N PRO A 103 -15.32 -20.70 -7.39
CA PRO A 103 -15.89 -19.37 -7.13
C PRO A 103 -14.83 -18.28 -6.99
N PHE A 104 -13.60 -18.60 -6.57
CA PHE A 104 -12.51 -17.62 -6.47
C PHE A 104 -11.87 -17.25 -7.83
N GLU A 105 -12.30 -17.89 -8.93
CA GLU A 105 -11.88 -17.56 -10.29
C GLU A 105 -13.02 -17.06 -11.18
N TYR A 106 -14.27 -17.49 -10.92
CA TYR A 106 -15.42 -17.32 -11.79
C TYR A 106 -15.77 -15.86 -12.11
N GLN A 107 -15.81 -14.99 -11.10
CA GLN A 107 -16.12 -13.56 -11.27
C GLN A 107 -14.91 -12.74 -11.76
N PHE A 108 -13.69 -13.28 -11.66
CA PHE A 108 -12.47 -12.54 -11.97
C PHE A 108 -12.04 -12.71 -13.42
N SER A 109 -11.55 -11.64 -14.05
CA SER A 109 -10.76 -11.74 -15.28
C SER A 109 -9.42 -12.43 -15.02
N PHE A 110 -8.82 -13.03 -16.05
CA PHE A 110 -7.58 -13.81 -15.94
C PHE A 110 -6.41 -13.05 -15.27
N ASP A 111 -6.33 -11.73 -15.48
CA ASP A 111 -5.33 -10.85 -14.86
C ASP A 111 -5.61 -10.54 -13.37
N LYS A 112 -6.82 -10.87 -12.87
CA LYS A 112 -7.27 -10.68 -11.48
C LYS A 112 -7.46 -11.99 -10.69
N GLN A 113 -7.47 -13.14 -11.35
CA GLN A 113 -7.40 -14.46 -10.68
C GLN A 113 -6.11 -14.57 -9.81
N ASP A 114 -6.07 -15.47 -8.84
CA ASP A 114 -5.00 -15.61 -7.83
C ASP A 114 -4.80 -14.41 -6.86
N THR A 115 -5.55 -13.30 -7.01
CA THR A 115 -5.29 -12.09 -6.21
C THR A 115 -5.80 -12.22 -4.78
N VAL A 116 -6.93 -12.90 -4.56
CA VAL A 116 -7.50 -13.19 -3.24
C VAL A 116 -6.48 -13.94 -2.38
N GLU A 117 -5.78 -14.91 -2.97
CA GLU A 117 -4.75 -15.73 -2.34
C GLU A 117 -3.53 -14.90 -1.93
N ILE A 118 -3.06 -14.00 -2.80
CA ILE A 118 -1.96 -13.07 -2.50
C ILE A 118 -2.33 -12.19 -1.30
N TYR A 119 -3.54 -11.63 -1.30
CA TYR A 119 -4.06 -10.79 -0.22
C TYR A 119 -4.23 -11.56 1.09
N LEU A 120 -4.82 -12.76 1.07
CA LEU A 120 -4.96 -13.62 2.25
C LEU A 120 -3.61 -14.02 2.86
N VAL A 121 -2.62 -14.38 2.04
CA VAL A 121 -1.25 -14.66 2.51
C VAL A 121 -0.66 -13.43 3.19
N CYS A 122 -0.84 -12.23 2.63
CA CYS A 122 -0.39 -10.99 3.27
C CYS A 122 -1.12 -10.74 4.60
N VAL A 123 -2.45 -10.86 4.65
CA VAL A 123 -3.23 -10.71 5.89
C VAL A 123 -2.75 -11.68 6.99
N VAL A 124 -2.41 -12.93 6.65
CA VAL A 124 -1.84 -13.89 7.61
C VAL A 124 -0.45 -13.43 8.10
N PHE A 125 0.46 -13.03 7.22
CA PHE A 125 1.80 -12.58 7.63
C PHE A 125 1.77 -11.28 8.46
N TYR A 126 0.98 -10.28 8.07
CA TYR A 126 0.86 -9.03 8.85
C TYR A 126 0.05 -9.25 10.14
N GLY A 127 -1.10 -9.91 10.07
CA GLY A 127 -2.04 -10.06 11.18
C GLY A 127 -1.63 -11.09 12.23
N CYS A 128 -1.03 -12.22 11.84
CA CYS A 128 -0.64 -13.28 12.78
C CYS A 128 0.82 -13.19 13.24
N ILE A 129 1.70 -12.48 12.51
CA ILE A 129 3.13 -12.42 12.82
C ILE A 129 3.61 -10.98 13.07
N LEU A 130 3.64 -10.10 12.05
CA LEU A 130 4.33 -8.82 12.19
C LEU A 130 3.66 -7.83 13.16
N VAL A 131 2.34 -7.63 13.07
CA VAL A 131 1.61 -6.72 13.96
C VAL A 131 1.65 -7.20 15.42
N PRO A 132 1.36 -8.48 15.76
CA PRO A 132 1.49 -8.96 17.15
C PRO A 132 2.90 -8.79 17.73
N LEU A 133 3.95 -9.08 16.96
CA LEU A 133 5.34 -8.91 17.41
C LEU A 133 5.71 -7.44 17.65
N GLN A 134 5.27 -6.52 16.79
CA GLN A 134 5.56 -5.09 16.96
C GLN A 134 4.70 -4.42 18.03
N VAL A 135 3.44 -4.81 18.21
CA VAL A 135 2.63 -4.38 19.35
C VAL A 135 3.29 -4.80 20.67
N TYR A 136 3.78 -6.05 20.76
CA TYR A 136 4.56 -6.51 21.93
C TYR A 136 5.83 -5.69 22.16
N ALA A 137 6.62 -5.42 21.11
CA ALA A 137 7.84 -4.61 21.21
C ALA A 137 7.54 -3.16 21.64
N ALA A 138 6.53 -2.52 21.05
CA ALA A 138 6.11 -1.15 21.38
C ALA A 138 5.59 -1.02 22.82
N CYS A 139 4.85 -2.03 23.31
CA CYS A 139 4.40 -2.08 24.71
C CYS A 139 5.57 -2.25 25.70
N ARG A 140 6.65 -2.93 25.33
CA ARG A 140 7.83 -3.11 26.20
C ARG A 140 8.79 -1.93 26.20
N GLN A 141 9.00 -1.26 25.06
CA GLN A 141 10.03 -0.21 24.94
C GLN A 141 9.48 1.22 25.00
N ILE A 142 8.19 1.43 24.73
CA ILE A 142 7.51 2.75 24.77
C ILE A 142 8.15 3.82 23.82
N HIS A 143 9.10 3.42 22.97
CA HIS A 143 9.91 4.30 22.13
C HIS A 143 9.12 4.90 20.95
N PRO A 144 9.28 6.20 20.61
CA PRO A 144 8.52 6.85 19.54
C PRO A 144 8.71 6.22 18.15
N ILE A 145 9.92 5.72 17.83
CA ILE A 145 10.18 5.01 16.55
C ILE A 145 9.37 3.71 16.49
N THR A 146 9.43 2.88 17.52
CA THR A 146 8.75 1.58 17.57
C THR A 146 7.23 1.76 17.55
N ARG A 147 6.71 2.81 18.22
CA ARG A 147 5.29 3.18 18.15
C ARG A 147 4.86 3.69 16.77
N LEU A 148 5.68 4.51 16.10
CA LEU A 148 5.42 4.97 14.72
C LEU A 148 5.44 3.80 13.73
N PHE A 149 6.40 2.88 13.85
CA PHE A 149 6.47 1.69 13.01
C PHE A 149 5.31 0.72 13.27
N THR A 150 4.89 0.54 14.52
CA THR A 150 3.68 -0.24 14.85
C THR A 150 2.44 0.38 14.20
N ALA A 151 2.32 1.73 14.18
CA ALA A 151 1.23 2.41 13.50
C ALA A 151 1.26 2.18 11.97
N VAL A 152 2.44 2.19 11.32
CA VAL A 152 2.59 1.80 9.91
C VAL A 152 2.01 0.41 9.65
N LEU A 153 2.40 -0.59 10.45
CA LEU A 153 1.93 -1.97 10.25
C LEU A 153 0.44 -2.16 10.54
N VAL A 154 -0.12 -1.43 11.50
CA VAL A 154 -1.57 -1.47 11.80
C VAL A 154 -2.38 -0.83 10.67
N VAL A 155 -1.91 0.28 10.08
CA VAL A 155 -2.54 0.90 8.90
C VAL A 155 -2.40 -0.03 7.68
N GLN A 156 -1.24 -0.66 7.48
CA GLN A 156 -1.01 -1.63 6.40
C GLN A 156 -1.94 -2.85 6.51
N LEU A 157 -2.13 -3.38 7.72
CA LEU A 157 -3.05 -4.49 7.97
C LEU A 157 -4.51 -4.08 7.75
N ALA A 158 -4.90 -2.87 8.14
CA ALA A 158 -6.24 -2.36 7.89
C ALA A 158 -6.54 -2.16 6.38
N GLY A 159 -5.56 -1.68 5.60
CA GLY A 159 -5.66 -1.62 4.14
C GLY A 159 -5.90 -3.01 3.53
N LEU A 160 -4.97 -3.94 3.79
CA LEU A 160 -5.05 -5.33 3.35
C LEU A 160 -6.37 -6.01 3.73
N LEU A 161 -6.92 -5.74 4.93
CA LEU A 161 -8.20 -6.29 5.38
C LEU A 161 -9.40 -5.73 4.61
N PHE A 162 -9.36 -4.45 4.22
CA PHE A 162 -10.39 -3.86 3.36
C PHE A 162 -10.30 -4.40 1.93
N ASP A 163 -9.10 -4.46 1.33
CA ASP A 163 -8.91 -5.04 -0.01
C ASP A 163 -9.38 -6.50 -0.06
N THR A 164 -8.96 -7.31 0.93
CA THR A 164 -9.38 -8.71 1.05
C THR A 164 -10.90 -8.83 1.20
N LEU A 165 -11.55 -7.94 1.97
CA LEU A 165 -13.00 -7.95 2.12
C LEU A 165 -13.72 -7.55 0.81
N HIS A 166 -13.20 -6.56 0.07
CA HIS A 166 -13.74 -6.19 -1.24
C HIS A 166 -13.65 -7.38 -2.21
N LEU A 167 -12.47 -8.00 -2.35
CA LEU A 167 -12.22 -9.10 -3.28
C LEU A 167 -13.00 -10.38 -2.91
N LEU A 168 -13.15 -10.67 -1.61
CA LEU A 168 -13.99 -11.79 -1.16
C LEU A 168 -15.46 -11.57 -1.48
N VAL A 169 -16.00 -10.35 -1.34
CA VAL A 169 -17.38 -10.06 -1.75
C VAL A 169 -17.53 -10.18 -3.26
N PHE A 170 -16.60 -9.57 -4.02
CA PHE A 170 -16.54 -9.63 -5.48
C PHE A 170 -16.50 -11.07 -6.01
N SER A 171 -15.81 -12.01 -5.34
CA SER A 171 -15.79 -13.42 -5.74
C SER A 171 -17.16 -14.12 -5.73
N PHE A 172 -18.14 -13.59 -4.98
CA PHE A 172 -19.49 -14.13 -4.94
C PHE A 172 -20.47 -13.38 -5.86
N ASP A 173 -20.43 -12.05 -5.89
CA ASP A 173 -21.43 -11.23 -6.61
C ASP A 173 -20.95 -10.63 -7.95
N GLY A 174 -19.63 -10.47 -8.16
CA GLY A 174 -19.06 -9.82 -9.35
C GLY A 174 -19.17 -8.28 -9.36
N GLU A 175 -19.62 -7.66 -8.27
CA GLU A 175 -19.70 -6.21 -8.11
C GLU A 175 -18.78 -5.71 -6.99
N GLY A 176 -18.63 -6.47 -5.90
CA GLY A 176 -17.85 -6.11 -4.74
C GLY A 176 -18.41 -4.89 -3.99
N ILE A 177 -17.55 -4.23 -3.21
CA ILE A 177 -17.91 -2.98 -2.51
C ILE A 177 -16.87 -1.90 -2.83
N GLU A 178 -17.15 -1.04 -3.80
CA GLU A 178 -16.25 0.02 -4.29
C GLU A 178 -15.69 0.89 -3.16
N GLY A 179 -16.57 1.37 -2.26
CA GLY A 179 -16.18 2.20 -1.12
C GLY A 179 -15.25 1.52 -0.10
N ILE A 180 -15.18 0.18 -0.10
CA ILE A 180 -14.22 -0.57 0.71
C ILE A 180 -12.89 -0.72 -0.04
N ASN A 181 -12.90 -0.93 -1.37
CA ASN A 181 -11.68 -0.92 -2.17
C ASN A 181 -10.93 0.43 -2.06
N ILE A 182 -11.66 1.54 -2.25
CA ILE A 182 -11.11 2.89 -2.11
C ILE A 182 -10.57 3.12 -0.68
N ALA A 183 -11.24 2.57 0.35
CA ALA A 183 -10.72 2.65 1.72
C ALA A 183 -9.42 1.85 1.91
N GLY A 184 -9.32 0.64 1.32
CA GLY A 184 -8.14 -0.20 1.37
C GLY A 184 -6.93 0.45 0.68
N ASP A 185 -7.10 0.87 -0.59
CA ASP A 185 -6.13 1.67 -1.35
C ASP A 185 -5.60 2.88 -0.57
N LEU A 186 -6.50 3.69 0.00
CA LEU A 186 -6.13 4.89 0.76
C LEU A 186 -5.34 4.55 2.04
N PHE A 187 -5.65 3.43 2.69
CA PHE A 187 -4.87 2.94 3.84
C PHE A 187 -3.50 2.40 3.40
N ASN A 188 -3.40 1.70 2.26
CA ASN A 188 -2.12 1.24 1.70
C ASN A 188 -1.21 2.43 1.32
N ILE A 189 -1.75 3.45 0.65
CA ILE A 189 -1.05 4.70 0.33
C ILE A 189 -0.58 5.40 1.61
N LEU A 190 -1.42 5.46 2.65
CA LEU A 190 -1.06 6.03 3.95
C LEU A 190 0.04 5.21 4.66
N ALA A 191 0.00 3.88 4.61
CA ALA A 191 1.02 3.01 5.19
C ALA A 191 2.38 3.21 4.51
N GLN A 192 2.44 3.14 3.18
CA GLN A 192 3.68 3.38 2.42
C GLN A 192 4.21 4.81 2.62
N SER A 193 3.32 5.81 2.70
CA SER A 193 3.68 7.19 3.04
C SER A 193 4.31 7.31 4.43
N LEU A 194 3.68 6.72 5.47
CA LEU A 194 4.20 6.75 6.84
C LEU A 194 5.50 5.95 6.97
N PHE A 195 5.66 4.86 6.22
CA PHE A 195 6.93 4.12 6.13
C PHE A 195 8.03 4.99 5.51
N MET A 196 7.76 5.66 4.38
CA MET A 196 8.71 6.61 3.77
C MET A 196 9.16 7.70 4.76
N MET A 197 8.24 8.23 5.57
CA MET A 197 8.57 9.18 6.64
C MET A 197 9.50 8.58 7.70
N LEU A 198 9.18 7.37 8.19
CA LEU A 198 9.99 6.63 9.17
C LEU A 198 11.42 6.40 8.66
N LEU A 199 11.58 5.99 7.40
CA LEU A 199 12.89 5.78 6.76
C LEU A 199 13.71 7.07 6.71
N LEU A 200 13.10 8.21 6.36
CA LEU A 200 13.79 9.51 6.30
C LEU A 200 14.14 10.07 7.69
N LEU A 201 13.32 9.80 8.71
CA LEU A 201 13.61 10.13 10.11
C LEU A 201 14.79 9.30 10.65
N LEU A 202 14.79 7.99 10.36
CA LEU A 202 15.87 7.07 10.72
C LEU A 202 17.19 7.44 10.03
N ALA A 203 17.18 7.81 8.73
CA ALA A 203 18.37 8.26 8.01
C ALA A 203 19.01 9.52 8.62
N LYS A 204 18.20 10.42 9.21
CA LYS A 204 18.67 11.59 9.98
C LYS A 204 19.14 11.25 11.41
N GLY A 205 19.06 9.99 11.82
CA GLY A 205 19.39 9.54 13.18
C GLY A 205 18.40 10.02 14.25
N TRP A 206 17.16 10.35 13.87
CA TRP A 206 16.14 10.78 14.84
C TRP A 206 15.91 9.70 15.91
N ALA A 207 16.00 10.09 17.19
CA ALA A 207 15.90 9.22 18.36
C ALA A 207 16.88 8.00 18.39
N ILE A 208 17.96 8.07 17.59
CA ILE A 208 19.11 7.15 17.61
C ILE A 208 20.40 7.91 17.95
N THR A 209 20.62 9.04 17.28
CA THR A 209 21.78 9.91 17.50
C THR A 209 21.37 11.29 17.99
N ARG A 210 20.16 11.78 17.64
CA ARG A 210 19.67 13.12 17.99
C ARG A 210 18.16 13.13 18.23
N MET A 211 17.72 13.73 19.34
CA MET A 211 16.29 13.97 19.60
C MET A 211 15.77 15.20 18.83
N MET A 212 16.62 16.21 18.60
CA MET A 212 16.27 17.42 17.85
C MET A 212 16.63 17.30 16.36
N LEU A 213 15.62 17.45 15.50
CA LEU A 213 15.74 17.23 14.05
C LEU A 213 16.07 18.52 13.29
N THR A 214 17.28 18.61 12.74
CA THR A 214 17.73 19.74 11.92
C THR A 214 16.88 19.88 10.65
N ARG A 215 16.42 21.11 10.36
CA ARG A 215 15.50 21.43 9.22
C ARG A 215 14.21 20.58 9.20
N ARG A 216 13.63 20.20 10.35
CA ARG A 216 12.39 19.39 10.45
C ARG A 216 11.26 19.77 9.48
N LEU A 217 11.02 21.08 9.30
CA LEU A 217 10.00 21.61 8.39
C LEU A 217 10.19 21.14 6.93
N LEU A 218 11.45 21.03 6.47
CA LEU A 218 11.77 20.59 5.11
C LEU A 218 11.52 19.08 4.93
N LEU A 219 11.75 18.26 5.97
CA LEU A 219 11.41 16.83 5.91
C LEU A 219 9.90 16.63 5.82
N PHE A 220 9.13 17.24 6.72
CA PHE A 220 7.67 17.11 6.69
C PHE A 220 7.03 17.76 5.46
N ALA A 221 7.60 18.85 4.93
CA ALA A 221 7.11 19.46 3.69
C ALA A 221 7.37 18.59 2.45
N LEU A 222 8.56 18.00 2.31
CA LEU A 222 8.86 17.12 1.17
C LEU A 222 8.12 15.78 1.25
N TRP A 223 7.99 15.20 2.45
CA TRP A 223 7.14 14.03 2.67
C TRP A 223 5.66 14.32 2.42
N GLY A 224 5.16 15.47 2.88
CA GLY A 224 3.78 15.90 2.64
C GLY A 224 3.51 16.12 1.15
N LEU A 225 4.42 16.78 0.44
CA LEU A 225 4.33 16.98 -1.01
C LEU A 225 4.35 15.65 -1.79
N TYR A 226 5.21 14.71 -1.42
CA TYR A 226 5.25 13.35 -1.98
C TYR A 226 3.92 12.61 -1.78
N SER A 227 3.37 12.68 -0.57
CA SER A 227 2.11 12.01 -0.20
C SER A 227 0.90 12.62 -0.88
N ILE A 228 0.83 13.95 -0.96
CA ILE A 228 -0.22 14.69 -1.69
C ILE A 228 -0.14 14.38 -3.19
N LEU A 229 1.07 14.28 -3.76
CA LEU A 229 1.24 13.91 -5.17
C LEU A 229 0.70 12.50 -5.43
N ILE A 230 1.12 11.48 -4.65
CA ILE A 230 0.62 10.11 -4.81
C ILE A 230 -0.90 10.05 -4.67
N LEU A 231 -1.48 10.70 -3.65
CA LEU A 231 -2.92 10.75 -3.46
C LEU A 231 -3.65 11.41 -4.65
N THR A 232 -3.09 12.49 -5.20
CA THR A 232 -3.63 13.18 -6.38
C THR A 232 -3.58 12.28 -7.62
N LEU A 233 -2.51 11.49 -7.78
CA LEU A 233 -2.31 10.61 -8.93
C LEU A 233 -3.13 9.32 -8.83
N TYR A 234 -3.39 8.81 -7.62
CA TYR A 234 -4.38 7.76 -7.39
C TYR A 234 -5.78 8.20 -7.86
N PHE A 235 -6.24 9.38 -7.42
CA PHE A 235 -7.53 9.91 -7.88
C PHE A 235 -7.55 10.21 -9.38
N TRP A 236 -6.47 10.76 -9.95
CA TRP A 236 -6.35 10.97 -11.40
C TRP A 236 -6.47 9.65 -12.18
N ASN A 237 -5.79 8.60 -11.73
CA ASN A 237 -5.86 7.27 -12.34
C ASN A 237 -7.29 6.71 -12.28
N MET A 238 -7.98 6.86 -11.15
CA MET A 238 -9.37 6.44 -10.94
C MET A 238 -10.37 7.20 -11.84
N THR A 239 -10.07 8.44 -12.27
CA THR A 239 -11.00 9.26 -13.07
C THR A 239 -10.70 9.34 -14.56
N GLU A 240 -9.45 9.15 -14.99
CA GLU A 240 -9.00 9.47 -16.36
C GLU A 240 -8.44 8.26 -17.14
N VAL A 241 -8.26 7.10 -16.49
CA VAL A 241 -7.85 5.86 -17.17
C VAL A 241 -9.09 4.98 -17.41
N ASP A 242 -9.54 4.91 -18.66
CA ASP A 242 -10.62 4.00 -19.07
C ASP A 242 -10.23 2.54 -18.78
N VAL A 243 -11.12 1.78 -18.13
CA VAL A 243 -10.96 0.33 -17.87
C VAL A 243 -10.78 -0.50 -19.17
N VAL A 244 -11.15 0.06 -20.32
CA VAL A 244 -11.00 -0.56 -21.66
C VAL A 244 -9.59 -0.37 -22.25
N GLN A 245 -8.76 0.49 -21.66
CA GLN A 245 -7.38 0.73 -22.08
C GLN A 245 -6.42 -0.03 -21.16
N ASP A 246 -5.76 -1.08 -21.68
CA ASP A 246 -4.82 -1.96 -20.95
C ASP A 246 -3.48 -1.27 -20.58
N ILE A 247 -3.55 -0.12 -19.91
CA ILE A 247 -2.45 0.81 -19.61
C ILE A 247 -2.30 0.94 -18.09
N ASP A 248 -1.25 0.36 -17.51
CA ASP A 248 -0.95 0.47 -16.08
C ASP A 248 -0.44 1.88 -15.70
N GLU A 249 -0.54 2.21 -14.40
CA GLU A 249 0.02 3.43 -13.80
C GLU A 249 1.44 3.73 -14.33
N TYR A 250 2.35 2.75 -14.33
CA TYR A 250 3.76 2.93 -14.74
C TYR A 250 3.99 3.01 -16.26
N GLN A 251 2.96 2.88 -17.08
CA GLN A 251 3.00 3.23 -18.50
C GLN A 251 2.64 4.71 -18.74
N THR A 252 1.91 5.33 -17.81
CA THR A 252 1.45 6.72 -17.89
C THR A 252 2.52 7.72 -17.44
N TRP A 253 2.43 8.98 -17.90
CA TRP A 253 3.40 10.02 -17.52
C TRP A 253 3.44 10.30 -15.98
N PRO A 254 2.35 10.20 -15.21
CA PRO A 254 2.42 10.35 -13.77
C PRO A 254 3.12 9.19 -13.06
N GLY A 255 3.00 7.95 -13.54
CA GLY A 255 3.78 6.82 -13.01
C GLY A 255 5.29 7.04 -13.16
N TRP A 256 5.73 7.58 -14.30
CA TRP A 256 7.14 7.99 -14.45
C TRP A 256 7.56 9.13 -13.50
N LEU A 257 6.63 10.02 -13.14
CA LEU A 257 6.88 11.08 -12.15
C LEU A 257 6.98 10.52 -10.71
N THR A 258 6.13 9.57 -10.30
CA THR A 258 6.22 8.93 -8.98
C THR A 258 7.51 8.13 -8.83
N LEU A 259 7.90 7.37 -9.87
CA LEU A 259 9.18 6.66 -9.94
C LEU A 259 10.39 7.61 -9.86
N GLY A 260 10.39 8.68 -10.65
CA GLY A 260 11.45 9.69 -10.64
C GLY A 260 11.61 10.38 -9.28
N LEU A 261 10.49 10.69 -8.62
CA LEU A 261 10.49 11.28 -7.27
C LEU A 261 10.95 10.28 -6.20
N ARG A 262 10.58 8.99 -6.30
CA ARG A 262 11.06 7.93 -5.41
C ARG A 262 12.59 7.75 -5.52
N VAL A 263 13.14 7.85 -6.73
CA VAL A 263 14.61 7.86 -6.96
C VAL A 263 15.28 9.12 -6.41
N LEU A 264 14.67 10.30 -6.53
CA LEU A 264 15.19 11.53 -5.93
C LEU A 264 15.23 11.45 -4.39
N ILE A 265 14.17 10.91 -3.78
CA ILE A 265 14.10 10.68 -2.33
C ILE A 265 15.13 9.64 -1.90
N MET A 266 15.35 8.57 -2.67
CA MET A 266 16.42 7.58 -2.43
C MET A 266 17.82 8.21 -2.42
N VAL A 267 18.13 9.08 -3.39
CA VAL A 267 19.43 9.78 -3.44
C VAL A 267 19.61 10.70 -2.23
N TRP A 268 18.55 11.41 -1.82
CA TRP A 268 18.58 12.25 -0.63
C TRP A 268 18.73 11.42 0.66
N PHE A 269 17.99 10.31 0.79
CA PHE A 269 18.10 9.33 1.87
C PHE A 269 19.53 8.83 2.02
N LEU A 270 20.20 8.43 0.93
CA LEU A 270 21.60 7.98 0.96
C LEU A 270 22.56 9.10 1.39
N GLY A 271 22.32 10.34 0.99
CA GLY A 271 23.10 11.50 1.42
C GLY A 271 22.98 11.78 2.92
N GLU A 272 21.76 11.73 3.45
CA GLU A 272 21.46 11.94 4.88
C GLU A 272 21.97 10.79 5.75
N LEU A 273 21.78 9.54 5.30
CA LEU A 273 22.32 8.35 5.97
C LEU A 273 23.85 8.41 6.03
N ARG A 274 24.51 8.71 4.90
CA ARG A 274 25.97 8.87 4.86
C ARG A 274 26.43 9.99 5.80
N HIS A 275 25.74 11.12 5.81
CA HIS A 275 26.04 12.23 6.72
C HIS A 275 25.95 11.76 8.18
N THR A 276 24.85 11.13 8.59
CA THR A 276 24.67 10.56 9.94
C THR A 276 25.79 9.56 10.29
N MET A 277 26.13 8.63 9.40
CA MET A 277 27.24 7.70 9.56
C MET A 277 28.59 8.40 9.77
N THR A 278 28.87 9.50 9.08
CA THR A 278 30.17 10.20 9.20
C THR A 278 30.37 10.98 10.50
N TYR A 279 29.31 11.23 11.27
CA TYR A 279 29.41 11.83 12.61
C TYR A 279 29.31 10.81 13.75
N GLU A 280 28.76 9.62 13.48
CA GLU A 280 28.56 8.58 14.49
C GLU A 280 29.82 7.73 14.66
N HIS A 281 30.37 7.72 15.87
CA HIS A 281 31.62 7.03 16.20
C HIS A 281 31.37 5.67 16.89
N ASN A 282 30.14 5.40 17.33
CA ASN A 282 29.76 4.13 17.93
C ASN A 282 29.57 3.04 16.86
N THR A 283 30.40 1.98 16.93
CA THR A 283 30.40 0.86 15.98
C THR A 283 29.08 0.10 15.93
N ASN A 284 28.34 -0.02 17.03
CA ASN A 284 27.04 -0.69 17.06
C ASN A 284 25.98 0.12 16.29
N LYS A 285 25.96 1.45 16.48
CA LYS A 285 25.10 2.37 15.72
C LYS A 285 25.46 2.39 14.23
N LEU A 286 26.75 2.42 13.90
CA LEU A 286 27.22 2.36 12.51
C LEU A 286 26.83 1.03 11.83
N ASN A 287 26.96 -0.09 12.54
CA ASN A 287 26.50 -1.40 12.06
C ASN A 287 24.99 -1.45 11.86
N PHE A 288 24.19 -0.89 12.77
CA PHE A 288 22.75 -0.71 12.57
C PHE A 288 22.45 0.07 11.28
N PHE A 289 23.07 1.25 11.12
CA PHE A 289 22.83 2.11 9.96
C PHE A 289 23.22 1.45 8.62
N LEU A 290 24.23 0.57 8.62
CA LEU A 290 24.64 -0.18 7.43
C LEU A 290 23.58 -1.22 7.02
N HIS A 291 23.08 -2.02 7.98
CA HIS A 291 22.04 -3.02 7.70
C HIS A 291 20.70 -2.34 7.33
N PHE A 292 20.33 -1.30 8.07
CA PHE A 292 19.18 -0.44 7.78
C PHE A 292 19.26 0.15 6.37
N GLY A 293 20.40 0.76 6.01
CA GLY A 293 20.64 1.35 4.70
C GLY A 293 20.55 0.35 3.55
N ALA A 294 21.18 -0.82 3.71
CA ALA A 294 21.15 -1.87 2.70
C ALA A 294 19.73 -2.41 2.45
N ALA A 295 18.98 -2.73 3.50
CA ALA A 295 17.60 -3.22 3.38
C ALA A 295 16.65 -2.14 2.81
N THR A 296 16.81 -0.89 3.27
CA THR A 296 16.01 0.24 2.78
C THR A 296 16.31 0.56 1.31
N LEU A 297 17.55 0.38 0.85
CA LEU A 297 17.91 0.58 -0.56
C LEU A 297 17.20 -0.43 -1.48
N VAL A 298 17.04 -1.69 -1.04
CA VAL A 298 16.20 -2.69 -1.76
C VAL A 298 14.76 -2.21 -1.85
N TRP A 299 14.20 -1.66 -0.77
CA TRP A 299 12.85 -1.10 -0.75
C TRP A 299 12.68 0.16 -1.62
N PHE A 300 13.72 0.99 -1.78
CA PHE A 300 13.66 2.10 -2.73
C PHE A 300 13.71 1.63 -4.19
N ILE A 301 14.56 0.65 -4.51
CA ILE A 301 14.91 0.31 -5.89
C ILE A 301 13.98 -0.73 -6.55
N TYR A 302 13.22 -1.54 -5.79
CA TYR A 302 12.35 -2.56 -6.41
C TYR A 302 11.32 -1.93 -7.35
N LEU A 303 10.64 -0.84 -6.96
CA LEU A 303 9.52 -0.32 -7.77
C LEU A 303 9.99 0.20 -9.15
N PRO A 304 11.07 1.01 -9.27
CA PRO A 304 11.64 1.34 -10.59
C PRO A 304 12.07 0.13 -11.43
N VAL A 305 12.66 -0.90 -10.81
CA VAL A 305 13.11 -2.12 -11.52
C VAL A 305 11.92 -2.96 -11.99
N VAL A 306 10.92 -3.14 -11.13
CA VAL A 306 9.70 -3.91 -11.39
C VAL A 306 8.82 -3.20 -12.43
N ALA A 307 8.72 -1.87 -12.39
CA ALA A 307 8.07 -1.08 -13.44
C ALA A 307 8.74 -1.28 -14.82
N LEU A 308 10.08 -1.23 -14.89
CA LEU A 308 10.82 -1.50 -16.13
C LEU A 308 10.62 -2.93 -16.65
N ILE A 309 10.51 -3.92 -15.77
CA ILE A 309 10.19 -5.30 -16.13
C ILE A 309 8.75 -5.41 -16.65
N ALA A 310 7.79 -4.74 -16.00
CA ALA A 310 6.37 -4.79 -16.35
C ALA A 310 6.09 -4.31 -17.79
N LEU A 311 6.85 -3.35 -18.32
CA LEU A 311 6.77 -2.89 -19.72
C LEU A 311 6.95 -4.04 -20.73
N GLN A 312 7.77 -5.04 -20.39
CA GLN A 312 8.08 -6.20 -21.24
C GLN A 312 7.13 -7.38 -21.03
N VAL A 313 6.21 -7.29 -20.05
CA VAL A 313 5.27 -8.35 -19.70
C VAL A 313 3.89 -8.03 -20.30
N SER A 314 3.20 -9.05 -20.79
CA SER A 314 1.83 -8.95 -21.33
C SER A 314 0.84 -8.53 -20.24
N PRO A 315 -0.18 -7.67 -20.52
CA PRO A 315 -1.11 -7.17 -19.50
C PRO A 315 -1.74 -8.27 -18.63
N LEU A 316 -2.13 -9.40 -19.26
CA LEU A 316 -2.67 -10.63 -18.64
C LEU A 316 -1.91 -11.16 -17.40
N TRP A 317 -0.61 -10.87 -17.28
CA TRP A 317 0.23 -11.27 -16.15
C TRP A 317 0.81 -10.08 -15.38
N ARG A 318 0.67 -8.87 -15.93
CA ARG A 318 1.38 -7.67 -15.48
C ARG A 318 0.86 -7.18 -14.13
N TYR A 319 -0.47 -7.14 -13.95
CA TYR A 319 -1.09 -6.76 -12.67
C TYR A 319 -0.65 -7.70 -11.53
N LYS A 320 -0.75 -9.02 -11.75
CA LYS A 320 -0.34 -10.05 -10.76
C LYS A 320 1.14 -9.94 -10.39
N LEU A 321 1.99 -9.65 -11.37
CA LEU A 321 3.42 -9.38 -11.16
C LEU A 321 3.67 -8.13 -10.32
N LEU A 322 3.06 -6.99 -10.68
CA LEU A 322 3.21 -5.72 -9.94
C LEU A 322 2.74 -5.87 -8.48
N LEU A 323 1.59 -6.51 -8.28
CA LEU A 323 0.99 -6.77 -6.96
C LEU A 323 1.91 -7.67 -6.11
N GLY A 324 2.31 -8.83 -6.65
CA GLY A 324 3.13 -9.81 -5.95
C GLY A 324 4.52 -9.28 -5.58
N PHE A 325 5.19 -8.55 -6.48
CA PHE A 325 6.49 -7.93 -6.16
C PHE A 325 6.36 -6.81 -5.13
N THR A 326 5.30 -6.00 -5.19
CA THR A 326 5.09 -4.89 -4.24
C THR A 326 4.89 -5.42 -2.83
N TYR A 327 3.94 -6.32 -2.61
CA TYR A 327 3.73 -6.89 -1.28
C TYR A 327 4.91 -7.74 -0.79
N SER A 328 5.63 -8.43 -1.68
CA SER A 328 6.87 -9.14 -1.29
C SER A 328 7.98 -8.19 -0.81
N ALA A 329 8.16 -7.05 -1.48
CA ALA A 329 9.17 -6.07 -1.12
C ALA A 329 8.80 -5.30 0.16
N ASP A 330 7.52 -4.92 0.32
CA ASP A 330 6.99 -4.29 1.52
C ASP A 330 7.09 -5.25 2.72
N LEU A 331 6.67 -6.51 2.56
CA LEU A 331 6.76 -7.54 3.61
C LEU A 331 8.22 -7.80 4.02
N LEU A 332 9.15 -7.84 3.06
CA LEU A 332 10.58 -7.99 3.36
C LEU A 332 11.13 -6.78 4.13
N ALA A 333 10.82 -5.56 3.69
CA ALA A 333 11.29 -4.33 4.35
C ALA A 333 10.71 -4.20 5.77
N HIS A 334 9.42 -4.50 5.94
CA HIS A 334 8.74 -4.52 7.24
C HIS A 334 9.25 -5.65 8.16
N SER A 335 9.62 -6.81 7.61
CA SER A 335 10.24 -7.91 8.38
C SER A 335 11.65 -7.55 8.86
N VAL A 336 12.47 -6.93 8.00
CA VAL A 336 13.81 -6.47 8.39
C VAL A 336 13.73 -5.31 9.38
N MET A 337 12.79 -4.36 9.20
CA MET A 337 12.55 -3.30 10.19
C MET A 337 12.07 -3.87 11.53
N THR A 338 11.21 -4.90 11.52
CA THR A 338 10.76 -5.62 12.73
C THR A 338 11.93 -6.22 13.51
N TYR A 339 12.90 -6.82 12.81
CA TYR A 339 14.13 -7.37 13.38
C TYR A 339 15.13 -6.28 13.84
N LEU A 340 15.21 -5.16 13.12
CA LEU A 340 16.06 -4.00 13.44
C LEU A 340 15.48 -3.08 14.53
N LEU A 341 14.22 -3.26 14.94
CA LEU A 341 13.61 -2.56 16.08
C LEU A 341 13.28 -3.50 17.25
N TRP A 342 13.63 -4.78 17.15
CA TRP A 342 13.36 -5.77 18.20
C TRP A 342 14.08 -5.45 19.53
N PRO A 343 13.43 -5.58 20.71
CA PRO A 343 13.90 -4.94 21.93
C PRO A 343 15.34 -5.28 22.35
N ASP A 344 15.68 -6.58 22.37
CA ASP A 344 16.99 -7.08 22.82
C ASP A 344 18.18 -6.56 21.98
N ARG A 345 17.89 -5.94 20.84
CA ARG A 345 18.88 -5.29 19.96
C ARG A 345 18.78 -3.77 20.03
N SER A 346 17.56 -3.23 20.01
CA SER A 346 17.34 -1.80 19.82
C SER A 346 17.75 -0.96 21.04
N GLU A 347 17.81 -1.56 22.24
CA GLU A 347 18.48 -1.01 23.43
C GLU A 347 19.94 -0.58 23.18
N GLN A 348 20.65 -1.18 22.21
CA GLN A 348 22.07 -0.89 21.95
C GLN A 348 22.31 0.35 21.07
N TYR A 349 21.27 0.95 20.48
CA TYR A 349 21.41 2.09 19.56
C TYR A 349 20.30 3.14 19.64
N LEU A 350 19.08 2.79 20.06
CA LEU A 350 18.06 3.79 20.42
C LEU A 350 18.50 4.59 21.65
N LEU A 351 18.02 5.83 21.78
CA LEU A 351 18.27 6.66 22.97
C LEU A 351 17.36 6.28 24.16
N LEU A 352 17.14 4.98 24.38
CA LEU A 352 16.38 4.44 25.51
C LEU A 352 17.07 4.67 26.85
N ALA A 353 18.40 4.57 26.88
CA ALA A 353 19.17 4.71 28.11
C ALA A 353 19.30 6.18 28.57
N TYR A 354 19.53 7.12 27.65
CA TYR A 354 19.99 8.48 28.01
C TYR A 354 19.02 9.25 28.93
N GLU A 355 17.72 9.04 28.81
CA GLU A 355 16.72 9.73 29.64
C GLU A 355 16.60 9.10 31.05
N ALA A 356 16.87 7.80 31.18
CA ALA A 356 16.93 7.10 32.46
C ALA A 356 18.27 7.32 33.18
N ASP A 357 19.38 7.13 32.48
CA ASP A 357 20.76 7.25 32.96
C ASP A 357 21.02 8.67 33.50
N LEU A 358 20.61 9.69 32.74
CA LEU A 358 20.67 11.10 33.17
C LEU A 358 19.75 11.39 34.38
N SER A 359 18.63 10.69 34.54
CA SER A 359 17.77 10.85 35.71
C SER A 359 18.41 10.28 36.97
N SER A 360 19.03 9.10 36.88
CA SER A 360 19.81 8.51 37.99
C SER A 360 21.10 9.28 38.29
N GLU A 361 21.81 9.79 37.29
CA GLU A 361 22.96 10.68 37.52
C GLU A 361 22.53 11.97 38.21
N LEU A 362 21.40 12.59 37.83
CA LEU A 362 20.88 13.78 38.52
C LEU A 362 20.44 13.47 39.95
N GLU A 363 19.83 12.32 40.22
CA GLU A 363 19.48 11.90 41.59
C GLU A 363 20.75 11.66 42.43
N GLU A 364 21.76 10.94 41.91
CA GLU A 364 23.05 10.75 42.61
C GLU A 364 23.79 12.07 42.85
N PHE A 365 23.80 13.01 41.89
CA PHE A 365 24.36 14.35 42.07
C PHE A 365 23.60 15.21 43.10
N ASN A 366 22.31 14.94 43.32
CA ASN A 366 21.46 15.67 44.26
C ASN A 366 21.52 15.05 45.67
N GLU A 367 21.77 13.74 45.78
CA GLU A 367 22.08 13.06 47.06
C GLU A 367 23.55 13.24 47.49
N ALA A 368 24.46 13.57 46.57
CA ALA A 368 25.87 13.80 46.86
C ALA A 368 26.07 14.94 47.92
N PRO A 369 26.67 14.64 49.09
CA PRO A 369 26.70 15.58 50.21
C PRO A 369 27.53 16.82 49.86
N HIS A 370 26.87 17.98 49.81
CA HIS A 370 27.48 19.24 49.41
C HIS A 370 28.58 19.66 50.40
N VAL A 371 29.86 19.50 50.02
CA VAL A 371 31.01 19.84 50.87
C VAL A 371 31.21 21.36 50.90
N LEU A 372 30.39 22.04 51.72
CA LEU A 372 30.54 23.45 52.05
C LEU A 372 31.78 23.68 52.91
N ASN A 373 32.92 23.84 52.25
CA ASN A 373 34.21 24.20 52.86
C ASN A 373 34.17 25.61 53.46
N HIS A 374 33.67 25.74 54.69
CA HIS A 374 33.90 26.92 55.52
C HIS A 374 35.36 26.94 56.02
N PRO A 375 36.16 27.98 55.70
CA PRO A 375 37.49 28.13 56.26
C PRO A 375 37.39 28.36 57.78
N LYS A 376 38.09 27.53 58.57
CA LYS A 376 38.24 27.70 60.02
C LYS A 376 39.58 28.33 60.34
N ASP A 377 39.67 29.66 60.23
CA ASP A 377 40.75 30.38 60.91
C ASP A 377 40.52 30.34 62.42
N THR A 378 41.59 30.11 63.17
CA THR A 378 41.53 30.04 64.64
C THR A 378 42.85 30.52 65.24
N THR A 379 42.87 31.72 65.82
CA THR A 379 43.73 32.02 66.96
C THR A 379 43.29 33.28 67.74
N LEU A 380 43.37 33.14 69.08
CA LEU A 380 43.67 34.17 70.08
C LEU A 380 42.59 35.18 70.58
N LEU A 381 42.65 35.35 71.91
CA LEU A 381 42.18 36.47 72.75
C LEU A 381 40.67 36.60 73.07
N THR A 382 40.29 35.91 74.14
CA THR A 382 39.29 36.38 75.13
C THR A 382 39.93 37.39 76.11
N PRO A 383 39.18 38.05 77.03
CA PRO A 383 37.71 38.20 77.15
C PRO A 383 37.25 39.69 77.24
N LEU A 384 35.93 39.94 77.19
CA LEU A 384 35.16 40.72 78.19
C LEU A 384 33.67 40.92 77.78
N CYS A 385 32.88 41.46 78.72
CA CYS A 385 31.50 41.94 78.58
C CYS A 385 31.33 42.96 77.41
N ASP A 386 30.14 43.24 76.87
CA ASP A 386 28.92 43.63 77.61
C ASP A 386 27.57 43.47 76.87
N THR A 387 26.53 43.96 77.55
CA THR A 387 25.07 43.96 77.32
C THR A 387 24.48 44.54 76.00
N GLU A 388 23.19 44.23 75.77
CA GLU A 388 22.18 45.00 74.98
C GLU A 388 22.31 45.05 73.42
N SER A 389 21.24 45.29 72.62
CA SER A 389 19.78 45.13 72.80
C SER A 389 19.02 45.11 71.45
N ASN A 390 17.71 44.76 71.50
CA ASN A 390 16.60 45.20 70.62
C ASN A 390 16.80 45.46 69.12
N HIS A 391 16.25 44.57 68.27
CA HIS A 391 15.10 44.78 67.34
C HIS A 391 15.06 43.59 66.32
N SER A 392 13.96 42.87 66.01
CA SER A 392 12.64 43.27 65.46
C SER A 392 12.75 43.99 64.10
N THR A 393 12.00 43.74 63.01
CA THR A 393 10.89 42.82 62.63
C THR A 393 10.75 42.89 61.07
N LEU A 394 9.91 42.18 60.27
CA LEU A 394 8.67 41.40 60.51
C LEU A 394 8.41 40.32 59.41
N LEU A 395 8.82 39.07 59.65
CA LEU A 395 8.03 37.82 59.48
C LEU A 395 6.91 37.77 58.39
N LYS A 396 7.09 36.96 57.33
CA LYS A 396 6.06 36.21 56.53
C LYS A 396 6.74 35.39 55.39
N ILE A 397 6.44 34.12 55.05
CA ILE A 397 5.24 33.26 55.09
C ILE A 397 4.16 33.76 54.10
N HIS A 398 3.66 33.04 53.08
CA HIS A 398 3.67 31.64 52.60
C HIS A 398 3.87 31.67 51.04
N THR A 399 3.88 30.59 50.23
CA THR A 399 3.58 29.15 50.42
C THR A 399 4.48 28.36 49.47
#